data_AF-A0A6A5K4X2-F1
#
_entry.id   AF-A0A6A5K4X2-F1
#
_cell.length_a   1.000
_cell.length_b   1.000
_cell.length_c   1.000
_cell.angle_alpha   90.00
_cell.angle_beta   90.00
_cell.angle_gamma   90.00
#
_symmetry.space_group_name_H-M   'P 1'
#
loop_
_entity.id
_entity.type
_entity.pdbx_description
1 polymer ?
#
loop_
_entity_poly.entity_id
_entity_poly.type
_entity_poly.pdbx_seq_one_letter_code
_entity_poly.pdbx_strand_id
1 'polypeptide(L)'
;MDHIVPGFVALGLANRAARDSPSTVGGELIGQTPTELSQDVSEPETYPTMPKRKRDTEGDVSSIQPQIPSDPIIDALHSFIQQERKRDFHFLAEYSHKYKYQKELLVVSKADLTEAKAIHKPSLETWDVWYTFTEPLRSDGFSRTVAIEIPPAANPTVANTTITELGRKGYKTIRPAADWIRNTYSSPNDMWCMQFTDQQYEEQRLWWSNTGQSFRLLDLPSEMREAIYLQILGRIAVPDIVDSQTQPIDKKLVIGFGHSYDKARRIGANRDPDIDHPDLTIMRTSSRVRAEVTTVAHRDTTKRFTALRPREKRMNPKTCPADLFSRAPSLSPDPTFLRHVQLEMTAKLYFLSIRILPRPGKPFASATAGFPTVMPLETLKQFTGLQTLDFRFISPKHEDAKCPWSTTAALHSCQKTWIHWYFLFAWPRLKAVQDFHANLPTPHTLKFTLSGCVKSATRRYWEYTLNDKRVDHTKTIRAMETKLRHRATKMDIKDMVKCACENPCAPMGGKRLFQCSEYEVRRIEGLQEEMDKYYWDFEDEAEE
;
A
#
# COMPACT_ATOMS: atom_id res chain seq x y z
N MET A 1 -35.59 -54.96 8.22
CA MET A 1 -36.07 -53.75 8.90
C MET A 1 -35.42 -52.55 8.22
N ASP A 2 -36.00 -52.24 7.06
CA ASP A 2 -36.35 -50.93 6.53
C ASP A 2 -35.36 -49.77 6.64
N HIS A 3 -34.66 -49.58 5.52
CA HIS A 3 -34.47 -48.36 4.75
C HIS A 3 -35.05 -47.05 5.29
N ILE A 4 -34.31 -45.95 5.10
CA ILE A 4 -34.70 -44.86 4.18
C ILE A 4 -33.50 -43.92 3.94
N VAL A 5 -33.14 -43.80 2.67
CA VAL A 5 -32.37 -42.71 2.06
C VAL A 5 -33.38 -41.64 1.59
N PRO A 6 -33.04 -40.35 1.62
CA PRO A 6 -33.32 -39.52 0.44
C PRO A 6 -32.10 -38.64 0.11
N GLY A 7 -31.74 -38.39 -1.14
CA GLY A 7 -32.56 -38.30 -2.34
C GLY A 7 -32.41 -36.88 -2.90
N PHE A 8 -31.60 -36.76 -3.96
CA PHE A 8 -31.48 -35.57 -4.79
C PHE A 8 -32.85 -35.15 -5.34
N VAL A 9 -33.16 -33.84 -5.34
CA VAL A 9 -34.16 -33.24 -6.22
C VAL A 9 -33.55 -32.00 -6.88
N ALA A 10 -33.37 -32.09 -8.18
CA ALA A 10 -33.24 -30.96 -9.10
C ALA A 10 -34.61 -30.70 -9.73
N LEU A 11 -35.02 -29.44 -9.84
CA LEU A 11 -36.08 -28.84 -10.70
C LEU A 11 -36.31 -27.41 -10.16
N GLY A 12 -36.46 -26.35 -10.93
CA GLY A 12 -36.54 -26.17 -12.37
C GLY A 12 -36.54 -24.67 -12.69
N LEU A 13 -36.12 -24.36 -13.91
CA LEU A 13 -36.30 -23.06 -14.56
C LEU A 13 -37.79 -22.74 -14.69
N ALA A 14 -38.19 -21.50 -14.38
CA ALA A 14 -39.41 -20.91 -14.91
C ALA A 14 -39.23 -19.40 -15.13
N ASN A 15 -39.13 -19.04 -16.42
CA ASN A 15 -39.37 -17.71 -16.95
C ASN A 15 -40.75 -17.19 -16.53
N ARG A 16 -40.86 -15.89 -16.23
CA ARG A 16 -42.08 -15.13 -16.53
C ARG A 16 -41.74 -13.70 -16.91
N ALA A 17 -41.96 -13.41 -18.19
CA ALA A 17 -42.02 -12.10 -18.78
C ALA A 17 -43.41 -11.46 -18.58
N ALA A 18 -43.41 -10.13 -18.75
CA ALA A 18 -44.50 -9.25 -19.14
C ALA A 18 -45.67 -9.01 -18.14
N ARG A 19 -45.81 -7.73 -17.77
CA ARG A 19 -47.07 -6.98 -17.98
C ARG A 19 -46.82 -5.46 -17.90
N ASP A 20 -46.97 -4.82 -19.05
CA ASP A 20 -47.26 -3.39 -19.19
C ASP A 20 -48.69 -3.09 -18.71
N SER A 21 -48.88 -1.93 -18.07
CA SER A 21 -49.76 -0.84 -18.56
C SER A 21 -50.23 0.09 -17.43
N PRO A 22 -50.56 1.36 -17.75
CA PRO A 22 -50.48 2.49 -16.84
C PRO A 22 -51.84 2.90 -16.24
N SER A 23 -51.82 3.62 -15.12
CA SER A 23 -53.01 4.31 -14.59
C SER A 23 -52.80 5.81 -14.53
N THR A 24 -53.51 6.50 -15.41
CA THR A 24 -53.72 7.95 -15.48
C THR A 24 -54.83 8.35 -14.51
N VAL A 25 -54.57 9.26 -13.58
CA VAL A 25 -55.52 10.19 -12.92
C VAL A 25 -54.63 11.36 -12.45
N GLY A 26 -54.77 12.63 -12.86
CA GLY A 26 -55.98 13.44 -13.00
C GLY A 26 -56.07 14.36 -11.77
N GLY A 27 -55.63 15.62 -11.87
CA GLY A 27 -55.72 16.59 -10.77
C GLY A 27 -55.10 17.95 -11.11
N GLU A 28 -55.95 18.92 -11.39
CA GLU A 28 -55.70 20.28 -11.87
C GLU A 28 -55.22 21.29 -10.81
N LEU A 29 -54.52 22.32 -11.34
CA LEU A 29 -54.56 23.77 -11.06
C LEU A 29 -54.45 24.28 -9.61
N ILE A 30 -53.39 25.08 -9.33
CA ILE A 30 -53.34 26.53 -8.96
C ILE A 30 -51.83 26.90 -9.11
N GLY A 31 -51.31 27.87 -9.87
CA GLY A 31 -51.73 29.24 -10.15
C GLY A 31 -50.89 30.21 -9.29
N GLN A 32 -49.71 30.67 -9.76
CA GLN A 32 -49.09 31.95 -9.40
C GLN A 32 -47.72 32.16 -10.11
N THR A 33 -47.73 33.01 -11.13
CA THR A 33 -46.65 33.94 -11.52
C THR A 33 -46.44 34.97 -10.38
N PRO A 34 -45.27 35.64 -10.22
CA PRO A 34 -44.79 36.59 -11.24
C PRO A 34 -43.29 36.92 -11.31
N THR A 35 -43.01 37.73 -12.34
CA THR A 35 -42.04 38.84 -12.40
C THR A 35 -40.72 38.56 -13.13
N GLU A 36 -40.77 38.89 -14.42
CA GLU A 36 -39.63 39.38 -15.20
C GLU A 36 -39.01 40.62 -14.54
N LEU A 37 -37.68 40.63 -14.44
CA LEU A 37 -36.91 41.86 -14.28
C LEU A 37 -35.67 41.73 -15.15
N SER A 38 -35.79 42.32 -16.33
CA SER A 38 -34.73 42.64 -17.27
C SER A 38 -33.90 43.79 -16.70
N GLN A 39 -32.58 43.60 -16.61
CA GLN A 39 -31.61 44.68 -16.69
C GLN A 39 -30.40 44.20 -17.50
N ASP A 40 -30.23 44.86 -18.64
CA ASP A 40 -28.96 45.02 -19.33
C ASP A 40 -27.90 45.57 -18.36
N VAL A 41 -26.63 45.19 -18.54
CA VAL A 41 -25.48 46.10 -18.72
C VAL A 41 -24.14 45.32 -18.62
N SER A 42 -23.34 45.47 -19.69
CA SER A 42 -21.87 45.37 -19.83
C SER A 42 -21.12 44.03 -19.68
N GLU A 43 -20.63 43.52 -20.81
CA GLU A 43 -19.30 42.90 -20.97
C GLU A 43 -18.20 44.01 -21.13
N PRO A 44 -16.89 43.70 -21.16
CA PRO A 44 -16.12 42.69 -20.43
C PRO A 44 -14.87 43.31 -19.74
N GLU A 45 -14.48 42.80 -18.56
CA GLU A 45 -13.15 43.10 -18.01
C GLU A 45 -12.08 42.23 -18.69
N THR A 46 -11.27 42.89 -19.50
CA THR A 46 -9.99 42.44 -20.05
C THR A 46 -9.04 41.97 -18.95
N TYR A 47 -8.69 40.69 -18.95
CA TYR A 47 -7.51 40.21 -18.24
C TYR A 47 -6.22 40.60 -18.98
N PRO A 48 -5.16 41.01 -18.27
CA PRO A 48 -3.91 41.42 -18.90
C PRO A 48 -3.17 40.22 -19.50
N THR A 49 -3.00 40.27 -20.81
CA THR A 49 -2.11 39.41 -21.58
C THR A 49 -0.67 39.57 -21.06
N MET A 50 -0.10 38.52 -20.49
CA MET A 50 1.34 38.50 -20.19
C MET A 50 2.17 38.56 -21.48
N PRO A 51 3.34 39.23 -21.46
CA PRO A 51 4.13 39.49 -22.66
C PRO A 51 4.71 38.20 -23.24
N LYS A 52 4.55 38.04 -24.56
CA LYS A 52 5.30 37.07 -25.37
C LYS A 52 6.79 37.35 -25.19
N ARG A 53 7.52 36.44 -24.53
CA ARG A 53 8.99 36.42 -24.52
C ARG A 53 9.48 36.32 -25.96
N LYS A 54 10.19 37.36 -26.41
CA LYS A 54 10.98 37.34 -27.64
C LYS A 54 12.01 36.21 -27.54
N ARG A 55 12.08 35.40 -28.60
CA ARG A 55 13.25 34.56 -28.88
C ARG A 55 14.38 35.48 -29.26
N ASP A 56 15.41 35.54 -28.43
CA ASP A 56 16.71 35.99 -28.88
C ASP A 56 17.39 34.83 -29.61
N THR A 57 17.89 35.16 -30.78
CA THR A 57 18.51 34.28 -31.75
C THR A 57 19.98 34.61 -31.70
N GLU A 58 20.75 33.87 -30.92
CA GLU A 58 22.23 33.88 -30.93
C GLU A 58 22.60 32.40 -30.87
N GLY A 59 23.19 31.81 -31.91
CA GLY A 59 24.51 32.17 -32.43
C GLY A 59 25.30 30.86 -32.38
N ASP A 60 24.99 29.98 -33.32
CA ASP A 60 25.53 28.64 -33.48
C ASP A 60 27.04 28.72 -33.80
N VAL A 61 27.88 28.40 -32.81
CA VAL A 61 29.29 28.07 -33.03
C VAL A 61 29.46 26.60 -32.72
N SER A 62 29.14 25.78 -33.72
CA SER A 62 29.37 24.34 -33.73
C SER A 62 30.86 24.03 -33.58
N SER A 63 31.25 23.70 -32.34
CA SER A 63 32.52 23.03 -32.02
C SER A 63 32.48 21.60 -32.58
N ILE A 64 33.16 21.37 -33.69
CA ILE A 64 33.38 20.03 -34.25
C ILE A 64 34.36 19.29 -33.33
N GLN A 65 33.83 18.57 -32.34
CA GLN A 65 34.60 17.52 -31.67
C GLN A 65 34.57 16.26 -32.55
N PRO A 66 35.72 15.58 -32.75
CA PRO A 66 35.76 14.32 -33.47
C PRO A 66 34.91 13.28 -32.73
N GLN A 67 33.83 12.81 -33.38
CA GLN A 67 32.97 11.77 -32.82
C GLN A 67 33.76 10.46 -32.74
N ILE A 68 34.08 10.05 -31.52
CA ILE A 68 34.61 8.72 -31.23
C ILE A 68 33.59 7.69 -31.76
N PRO A 69 34.02 6.66 -32.49
CA PRO A 69 33.11 5.61 -32.97
C PRO A 69 32.33 5.04 -31.78
N SER A 70 31.00 5.17 -31.79
CA SER A 70 30.15 4.67 -30.74
C SER A 70 30.18 3.14 -30.73
N ASP A 71 30.33 2.56 -29.54
CA ASP A 71 30.27 1.11 -29.38
C ASP A 71 28.85 0.64 -29.71
N PRO A 72 28.66 -0.26 -30.70
CA PRO A 72 27.32 -0.63 -31.15
C PRO A 72 26.50 -1.34 -30.08
N ILE A 73 27.14 -1.93 -29.06
CA ILE A 73 26.46 -2.52 -27.90
C ILE A 73 25.88 -1.43 -27.01
N ILE A 74 26.66 -0.37 -26.77
CA ILE A 74 26.21 0.79 -25.99
C ILE A 74 25.00 1.42 -26.66
N ASP A 75 25.05 1.63 -27.97
CA ASP A 75 23.94 2.19 -28.74
C ASP A 75 22.68 1.31 -28.65
N ALA A 76 22.84 -0.02 -28.77
CA ALA A 76 21.74 -0.95 -28.64
C ALA A 76 21.11 -0.91 -27.23
N LEU A 77 21.93 -0.89 -26.18
CA LEU A 77 21.47 -0.81 -24.79
C LEU A 77 20.79 0.52 -24.50
N HIS A 78 21.37 1.64 -24.94
CA HIS A 78 20.78 2.98 -24.78
C HIS A 78 19.43 3.08 -25.51
N SER A 79 19.34 2.57 -26.74
CA SER A 79 18.09 2.53 -27.50
C SER A 79 17.01 1.72 -26.80
N PHE A 80 17.36 0.54 -26.27
CA PHE A 80 16.44 -0.30 -25.49
C PHE A 80 15.96 0.40 -24.21
N ILE A 81 16.88 0.99 -23.43
CA ILE A 81 16.56 1.75 -22.21
C ILE A 81 15.59 2.89 -22.55
N GLN A 82 15.83 3.64 -23.64
CA GLN A 82 14.95 4.71 -24.08
C GLN A 82 13.56 4.20 -24.50
N GLN A 83 13.47 3.03 -25.12
CA GLN A 83 12.19 2.41 -25.50
C GLN A 83 11.44 1.88 -24.28
N GLU A 84 12.11 1.21 -23.34
CA GLU A 84 11.48 0.74 -22.11
C GLU A 84 10.93 1.91 -21.28
N ARG A 85 11.65 3.02 -21.18
CA ARG A 85 11.14 4.25 -20.54
C ARG A 85 9.84 4.78 -21.15
N LYS A 86 9.62 4.57 -22.46
CA LYS A 86 8.38 4.98 -23.13
C LYS A 86 7.24 3.99 -22.87
N ARG A 87 7.56 2.74 -22.57
CA ARG A 87 6.62 1.63 -22.50
C ARG A 87 6.21 1.28 -21.07
N ASP A 88 7.15 1.31 -20.14
CA ASP A 88 6.96 0.93 -18.74
C ASP A 88 7.24 2.13 -17.82
N PHE A 89 6.19 2.57 -17.15
CA PHE A 89 6.23 3.69 -16.22
C PHE A 89 7.09 3.38 -14.97
N HIS A 90 7.23 2.11 -14.61
CA HIS A 90 7.96 1.67 -13.41
C HIS A 90 9.46 1.51 -13.64
N PHE A 91 9.92 1.57 -14.89
CA PHE A 91 11.32 1.43 -15.27
C PHE A 91 12.09 2.72 -14.95
N LEU A 92 13.07 2.65 -14.03
CA LEU A 92 13.81 3.81 -13.48
C LEU A 92 12.89 4.87 -12.84
N ALA A 93 11.77 4.43 -12.23
CA ALA A 93 10.70 5.29 -11.72
C ALA A 93 11.14 6.41 -10.75
N GLU A 94 12.25 6.22 -10.02
CA GLU A 94 12.82 7.23 -9.12
C GLU A 94 13.33 8.49 -9.87
N TYR A 95 13.69 8.36 -11.15
CA TYR A 95 14.28 9.45 -11.96
C TYR A 95 13.49 9.79 -13.24
N SER A 96 12.51 8.95 -13.61
CA SER A 96 11.85 9.02 -14.92
C SER A 96 11.05 10.32 -15.14
N HIS A 97 10.63 11.00 -14.07
CA HIS A 97 9.69 12.12 -14.16
C HIS A 97 10.33 13.52 -14.19
N LYS A 98 11.31 13.80 -13.31
CA LYS A 98 12.02 15.10 -13.27
C LYS A 98 12.91 15.32 -14.51
N TYR A 99 13.28 14.25 -15.19
CA TYR A 99 14.30 14.24 -16.24
C TYR A 99 13.84 13.49 -17.51
N LYS A 100 12.55 13.64 -17.84
CA LYS A 100 11.90 13.00 -19.00
C LYS A 100 12.68 13.17 -20.32
N TYR A 101 13.36 14.30 -20.48
CA TYR A 101 14.15 14.64 -21.67
C TYR A 101 15.66 14.37 -21.50
N GLN A 102 16.11 13.99 -20.30
CA GLN A 102 17.51 13.68 -20.06
C GLN A 102 17.83 12.32 -20.68
N LYS A 103 18.84 12.32 -21.56
CA LYS A 103 19.33 11.11 -22.22
C LYS A 103 20.13 10.22 -21.27
N GLU A 104 20.56 10.75 -20.13
CA GLU A 104 21.58 10.18 -19.24
C GLU A 104 21.01 9.72 -17.87
N LEU A 105 19.85 9.06 -17.85
CA LEU A 105 19.30 8.49 -16.61
C LEU A 105 19.98 7.19 -16.19
N LEU A 106 20.33 6.38 -17.17
CA LEU A 106 21.08 5.15 -17.01
C LEU A 106 22.10 5.14 -18.14
N VAL A 107 23.34 5.44 -17.80
CA VAL A 107 24.43 5.56 -18.77
C VAL A 107 25.18 4.25 -18.78
N VAL A 108 25.23 3.63 -19.96
CA VAL A 108 26.10 2.48 -20.20
C VAL A 108 27.42 2.99 -20.79
N SER A 109 28.52 2.63 -20.14
CA SER A 109 29.88 2.85 -20.62
C SER A 109 30.64 1.52 -20.68
N LYS A 110 31.69 1.45 -21.49
CA LYS A 110 32.64 0.35 -21.43
C LYS A 110 33.41 0.47 -20.12
N ALA A 111 33.44 -0.61 -19.33
CA ALA A 111 34.12 -0.61 -18.06
C ALA A 111 35.64 -0.57 -18.29
N ASP A 112 36.34 0.19 -17.46
CA ASP A 112 37.80 0.16 -17.49
C ASP A 112 38.34 -1.12 -16.83
N LEU A 113 39.63 -1.40 -17.05
CA LEU A 113 40.28 -2.59 -16.50
C LEU A 113 40.27 -2.59 -14.96
N THR A 114 40.20 -1.42 -14.32
CA THR A 114 40.22 -1.25 -12.87
C THR A 114 38.85 -1.57 -12.27
N GLU A 115 37.77 -1.08 -12.86
CA GLU A 115 36.38 -1.36 -12.53
C GLU A 115 36.07 -2.85 -12.68
N ALA A 116 36.49 -3.46 -13.79
CA ALA A 116 36.36 -4.89 -14.01
C ALA A 116 37.13 -5.70 -12.95
N LYS A 117 38.37 -5.29 -12.63
CA LYS A 117 39.20 -5.96 -11.60
C LYS A 117 38.67 -5.78 -10.18
N ALA A 118 38.01 -4.66 -9.86
CA ALA A 118 37.46 -4.43 -8.53
C ALA A 118 36.35 -5.43 -8.15
N ILE A 119 35.65 -5.95 -9.15
CA ILE A 119 34.56 -6.94 -8.97
C ILE A 119 35.09 -8.37 -9.15
N HIS A 120 36.24 -8.53 -9.80
CA HIS A 120 36.82 -9.80 -10.17
C HIS A 120 37.84 -10.31 -9.14
N LYS A 121 37.64 -11.55 -8.65
CA LYS A 121 38.74 -12.32 -8.06
C LYS A 121 39.46 -13.08 -9.18
N PRO A 122 40.80 -13.18 -9.17
CA PRO A 122 41.66 -13.40 -10.34
C PRO A 122 41.50 -14.73 -11.14
N SER A 123 40.43 -15.50 -11.00
CA SER A 123 40.29 -16.86 -11.54
C SER A 123 39.32 -17.02 -12.72
N LEU A 124 38.92 -15.96 -13.43
CA LEU A 124 37.98 -16.02 -14.57
C LEU A 124 38.54 -15.25 -15.78
N GLU A 125 39.41 -15.89 -16.56
CA GLU A 125 40.18 -15.30 -17.67
C GLU A 125 39.41 -15.18 -19.03
N THR A 126 38.08 -15.34 -19.05
CA THR A 126 37.39 -15.65 -20.32
C THR A 126 36.51 -14.55 -20.92
N TRP A 127 36.47 -13.33 -20.36
CA TRP A 127 35.63 -12.26 -20.90
C TRP A 127 36.43 -11.07 -21.37
N ASP A 128 36.30 -10.80 -22.67
CA ASP A 128 37.05 -9.74 -23.35
C ASP A 128 36.48 -8.34 -23.11
N VAL A 129 35.20 -8.23 -22.72
CA VAL A 129 34.53 -6.92 -22.61
C VAL A 129 33.55 -6.84 -21.43
N TRP A 130 33.70 -5.77 -20.65
CA TRP A 130 32.86 -5.42 -19.51
C TRP A 130 32.21 -4.07 -19.73
N TYR A 131 31.02 -3.88 -19.14
CA TYR A 131 30.24 -2.65 -19.24
C TYR A 131 29.78 -2.21 -17.86
N THR A 132 29.84 -0.90 -17.60
CA THR A 132 29.38 -0.28 -16.37
C THR A 132 28.09 0.49 -16.65
N PHE A 133 27.05 0.15 -15.89
CA PHE A 133 25.79 0.88 -15.85
C PHE A 133 25.85 1.86 -14.70
N THR A 134 25.71 3.16 -14.98
CA THR A 134 25.76 4.22 -13.97
C THR A 134 24.43 4.95 -13.92
N GLU A 135 23.94 5.23 -12.71
CA GLU A 135 22.76 6.07 -12.46
C GLU A 135 23.24 7.45 -11.98
N PRO A 136 23.49 8.43 -12.88
CA PRO A 136 24.24 9.64 -12.54
C PRO A 136 23.52 10.56 -11.54
N LEU A 137 22.21 10.37 -11.40
CA LEU A 137 21.36 11.16 -10.51
C LEU A 137 21.25 10.57 -9.11
N ARG A 138 21.78 9.37 -8.90
CA ARG A 138 21.77 8.74 -7.58
C ARG A 138 22.91 9.32 -6.76
N SER A 139 22.58 9.89 -5.61
CA SER A 139 23.54 10.59 -4.74
C SER A 139 24.65 9.69 -4.19
N ASP A 140 24.43 8.38 -4.15
CA ASP A 140 25.42 7.38 -3.71
C ASP A 140 26.42 6.97 -4.80
N GLY A 141 26.31 7.53 -6.01
CA GLY A 141 27.20 7.25 -7.13
C GLY A 141 27.08 5.80 -7.64
N PHE A 142 25.90 5.20 -7.53
CA PHE A 142 25.76 3.80 -7.87
C PHE A 142 26.09 3.44 -9.31
N SER A 143 26.88 2.39 -9.40
CA SER A 143 27.24 1.74 -10.64
C SER A 143 27.20 0.22 -10.50
N ARG A 144 26.90 -0.45 -11.61
CA ARG A 144 26.97 -1.90 -11.74
C ARG A 144 27.79 -2.27 -12.97
N THR A 145 28.88 -2.99 -12.76
CA THR A 145 29.70 -3.52 -13.85
C THR A 145 29.36 -4.97 -14.11
N VAL A 146 29.10 -5.31 -15.37
CA VAL A 146 28.66 -6.63 -15.82
C VAL A 146 29.40 -7.03 -17.10
N ALA A 147 29.53 -8.33 -17.31
CA ALA A 147 30.05 -8.86 -18.56
C ALA A 147 28.88 -9.06 -19.54
N ILE A 148 29.09 -8.66 -20.80
CA ILE A 148 28.09 -8.80 -21.86
C ILE A 148 28.66 -9.73 -22.93
N GLU A 149 27.95 -10.82 -23.17
CA GLU A 149 28.30 -11.81 -24.19
C GLU A 149 27.36 -11.64 -25.40
N ILE A 150 27.94 -11.60 -26.61
CA ILE A 150 27.21 -11.65 -27.88
C ILE A 150 27.55 -12.99 -28.56
N PRO A 151 26.56 -13.75 -29.04
CA PRO A 151 26.81 -14.93 -29.84
C PRO A 151 27.65 -14.60 -31.09
N PRO A 152 28.62 -15.46 -31.47
CA PRO A 152 29.40 -15.26 -32.67
C PRO A 152 28.49 -15.17 -33.90
N ALA A 153 28.74 -14.17 -34.76
CA ALA A 153 27.96 -13.82 -35.95
C ALA A 153 26.58 -13.17 -35.73
N ALA A 154 26.19 -12.84 -34.49
CA ALA A 154 24.95 -12.10 -34.22
C ALA A 154 25.18 -10.58 -34.24
N ASN A 155 24.18 -9.83 -34.72
CA ASN A 155 24.18 -8.38 -34.59
C ASN A 155 24.01 -7.96 -33.12
N PRO A 156 24.75 -6.93 -32.64
CA PRO A 156 24.66 -6.43 -31.29
C PRO A 156 23.28 -5.79 -31.07
N THR A 157 22.36 -6.57 -30.51
CA THR A 157 21.02 -6.11 -30.11
C THR A 157 20.74 -6.62 -28.72
N VAL A 158 19.88 -5.93 -27.97
CA VAL A 158 19.52 -6.34 -26.60
C VAL A 158 18.81 -7.71 -26.58
N ALA A 159 18.14 -8.09 -27.66
CA ALA A 159 17.51 -9.40 -27.80
C ALA A 159 18.54 -10.55 -27.94
N ASN A 160 19.70 -10.27 -28.55
CA ASN A 160 20.73 -11.27 -28.84
C ASN A 160 21.91 -11.21 -27.86
N THR A 161 21.78 -10.47 -26.76
CA THR A 161 22.86 -10.30 -25.77
C THR A 161 22.49 -10.98 -24.46
N THR A 162 23.49 -11.55 -23.80
CA THR A 162 23.36 -12.09 -22.45
C THR A 162 24.22 -11.31 -21.48
N ILE A 163 23.62 -10.93 -20.35
CA ILE A 163 24.31 -10.23 -19.26
C ILE A 163 24.68 -11.26 -18.20
N THR A 164 25.96 -11.24 -17.84
CA THR A 164 26.51 -12.00 -16.73
C THR A 164 26.88 -11.05 -15.59
N GLU A 165 26.23 -11.24 -14.46
CA GLU A 165 26.49 -10.50 -13.22
C GLU A 165 27.18 -11.40 -12.20
N LEU A 166 28.29 -10.91 -11.64
CA LEU A 166 29.02 -11.57 -10.55
C LEU A 166 28.56 -11.02 -9.20
N GLY A 167 27.94 -11.86 -8.38
CA GLY A 167 27.56 -11.49 -7.02
C GLY A 167 28.77 -11.43 -6.08
N ARG A 168 28.65 -10.66 -4.98
CA ARG A 168 29.69 -10.49 -3.93
C ARG A 168 30.24 -11.80 -3.32
N LYS A 169 29.52 -12.92 -3.46
CA LYS A 169 29.92 -14.25 -2.98
C LYS A 169 30.44 -15.19 -4.07
N GLY A 170 30.72 -14.68 -5.28
CA GLY A 170 31.21 -15.46 -6.41
C GLY A 170 30.12 -16.23 -7.17
N TYR A 171 28.85 -16.02 -6.86
CA TYR A 171 27.75 -16.58 -7.66
C TYR A 171 27.64 -15.85 -9.00
N LYS A 172 27.60 -16.62 -10.09
CA LYS A 172 27.39 -16.13 -11.45
C LYS A 172 25.90 -16.18 -11.78
N THR A 173 25.33 -15.06 -12.19
CA THR A 173 23.96 -15.01 -12.72
C THR A 173 24.03 -14.66 -14.20
N ILE A 174 23.50 -15.52 -15.07
CA ILE A 174 23.45 -15.30 -16.52
C ILE A 174 21.99 -15.13 -16.91
N ARG A 175 21.66 -14.06 -17.63
CA ARG A 175 20.30 -13.78 -18.11
C ARG A 175 20.31 -13.11 -19.48
N PRO A 176 19.22 -13.22 -20.26
CA PRO A 176 19.01 -12.35 -21.41
C PRO A 176 19.09 -10.87 -20.99
N ALA A 177 19.73 -10.03 -21.80
CA ALA A 177 19.99 -8.64 -21.43
C ALA A 177 18.70 -7.85 -21.14
N ALA A 178 17.68 -8.04 -21.98
CA ALA A 178 16.37 -7.40 -21.77
C ALA A 178 15.76 -7.74 -20.39
N ASP A 179 15.80 -9.02 -20.00
CA ASP A 179 15.23 -9.48 -18.74
C ASP A 179 16.07 -9.02 -17.55
N TRP A 180 17.39 -9.01 -17.69
CA TRP A 180 18.26 -8.50 -16.63
C TRP A 180 18.02 -7.00 -16.41
N ILE A 181 17.98 -6.20 -17.47
CA ILE A 181 17.74 -4.74 -17.39
C ILE A 181 16.37 -4.47 -16.75
N ARG A 182 15.30 -5.12 -17.22
CA ARG A 182 13.96 -4.94 -16.64
C ARG A 182 13.92 -5.34 -15.17
N ASN A 183 14.44 -6.51 -14.80
CA ASN A 183 14.39 -6.96 -13.40
C ASN A 183 15.28 -6.14 -12.46
N THR A 184 16.35 -5.54 -12.98
CA THR A 184 17.30 -4.77 -12.16
C THR A 184 16.80 -3.35 -11.92
N TYR A 185 16.17 -2.74 -12.93
CA TYR A 185 15.80 -1.31 -12.92
C TYR A 185 14.29 -1.05 -12.93
N SER A 186 13.44 -2.08 -13.01
CA SER A 186 12.02 -1.95 -12.68
C SER A 186 11.87 -2.28 -11.20
N SER A 187 11.37 -1.33 -10.41
CA SER A 187 11.18 -1.55 -8.97
C SER A 187 10.31 -2.80 -8.75
N PRO A 188 10.85 -3.88 -8.14
CA PRO A 188 10.08 -5.11 -7.90
C PRO A 188 9.06 -4.95 -6.77
N ASN A 189 9.16 -3.85 -6.02
CA ASN A 189 8.17 -3.45 -5.06
C ASN A 189 7.24 -2.45 -5.76
N ASP A 190 5.98 -2.88 -5.95
CA ASP A 190 4.80 -2.01 -5.92
C ASP A 190 3.84 -2.02 -7.11
N MET A 191 3.63 -3.18 -7.72
CA MET A 191 2.30 -3.44 -8.34
C MET A 191 1.13 -3.32 -7.34
N TRP A 192 1.38 -3.36 -6.03
CA TRP A 192 0.36 -3.26 -4.97
C TRP A 192 0.40 -1.95 -4.19
N CYS A 193 1.46 -1.15 -4.33
CA CYS A 193 1.42 0.23 -3.88
C CYS A 193 1.23 1.06 -5.13
N MET A 194 -0.02 1.34 -5.49
CA MET A 194 -0.29 2.43 -6.43
C MET A 194 0.11 3.80 -5.85
N GLN A 195 1.01 3.86 -4.84
CA GLN A 195 1.44 5.10 -4.20
C GLN A 195 2.52 5.63 -5.11
N PHE A 196 2.05 6.37 -6.10
CA PHE A 196 2.82 7.48 -6.59
C PHE A 196 3.28 8.28 -5.37
N THR A 197 4.54 8.67 -5.34
CA THR A 197 5.02 9.66 -4.37
C THR A 197 4.17 10.92 -4.53
N ASP A 198 4.07 11.77 -3.50
CA ASP A 198 3.33 13.03 -3.61
C ASP A 198 3.81 13.88 -4.79
N GLN A 199 5.10 13.79 -5.09
CA GLN A 199 5.71 14.38 -6.28
C GLN A 199 5.13 13.79 -7.58
N GLN A 200 5.01 12.47 -7.70
CA GLN A 200 4.43 11.81 -8.88
C GLN A 200 2.94 12.14 -9.05
N TYR A 201 2.18 12.31 -7.95
CA TYR A 201 0.79 12.76 -8.02
C TYR A 201 0.68 14.21 -8.50
N GLU A 202 1.54 15.12 -8.03
CA GLU A 202 1.57 16.51 -8.49
C GLU A 202 2.00 16.59 -9.96
N GLU A 203 2.94 15.76 -10.40
CA GLU A 203 3.37 15.66 -11.79
C GLU A 203 2.27 15.11 -12.70
N GLN A 204 1.52 14.10 -12.24
CA GLN A 204 0.35 13.60 -12.95
C GLN A 204 -0.72 14.70 -13.07
N ARG A 205 -0.94 15.48 -12.01
CA ARG A 205 -1.86 16.63 -11.99
C ARG A 205 -1.43 17.70 -12.99
N LEU A 206 -0.15 18.05 -13.02
CA LEU A 206 0.43 18.99 -13.99
C LEU A 206 0.27 18.48 -15.42
N TRP A 207 0.56 17.20 -15.68
CA TRP A 207 0.41 16.60 -17.01
C TRP A 207 -1.04 16.62 -17.51
N TRP A 208 -2.00 16.25 -16.66
CA TRP A 208 -3.43 16.33 -16.99
C TRP A 208 -3.91 17.78 -17.20
N SER A 209 -3.45 18.72 -16.37
CA SER A 209 -3.82 20.14 -16.50
C SER A 209 -3.31 20.77 -17.81
N ASN A 210 -2.13 20.35 -18.27
CA ASN A 210 -1.50 20.90 -19.48
C ASN A 210 -2.03 20.28 -20.78
N THR A 211 -2.54 19.05 -20.73
CA THR A 211 -3.10 18.40 -21.92
C THR A 211 -4.51 18.90 -22.24
N GLY A 212 -5.31 19.25 -21.22
CA GLY A 212 -6.68 19.76 -21.42
C GLY A 212 -7.62 18.80 -22.16
N GLN A 213 -7.19 17.56 -22.39
CA GLN A 213 -7.93 16.55 -23.13
C GLN A 213 -8.89 15.82 -22.18
N SER A 214 -10.18 15.88 -22.49
CA SER A 214 -11.19 15.05 -21.83
C SER A 214 -11.34 13.71 -22.56
N PHE A 215 -11.50 12.64 -21.81
CA PHE A 215 -11.89 11.34 -22.34
C PHE A 215 -13.28 10.94 -21.83
N ARG A 216 -13.98 10.13 -22.60
CA ARG A 216 -15.25 9.52 -22.17
C ARG A 216 -14.92 8.30 -21.32
N LEU A 217 -15.21 8.38 -20.03
CA LEU A 217 -14.89 7.33 -19.06
C LEU A 217 -15.37 5.94 -19.49
N LEU A 218 -16.57 5.84 -20.04
CA LEU A 218 -17.17 4.57 -20.47
C LEU A 218 -16.61 4.01 -21.80
N ASP A 219 -15.90 4.84 -22.56
CA ASP A 219 -15.24 4.42 -23.81
C ASP A 219 -13.84 3.84 -23.53
N LEU A 220 -13.31 4.01 -22.32
CA LEU A 220 -12.06 3.39 -21.90
C LEU A 220 -12.21 1.87 -21.74
N PRO A 221 -11.15 1.07 -21.93
CA PRO A 221 -11.12 -0.34 -21.57
C PRO A 221 -11.45 -0.58 -20.08
N SER A 222 -12.01 -1.74 -19.75
CA SER A 222 -12.40 -2.10 -18.37
C SER A 222 -11.28 -1.92 -17.37
N GLU A 223 -10.08 -2.33 -17.73
CA GLU A 223 -8.90 -2.34 -16.88
C GLU A 223 -8.50 -0.90 -16.48
N MET A 224 -8.59 0.03 -17.43
CA MET A 224 -8.34 1.46 -17.17
C MET A 224 -9.44 2.06 -16.30
N ARG A 225 -10.71 1.70 -16.54
CA ARG A 225 -11.82 2.16 -15.70
C ARG A 225 -11.67 1.69 -14.27
N GLU A 226 -11.32 0.43 -14.05
CA GLU A 226 -11.10 -0.13 -12.71
C GLU A 226 -9.98 0.61 -11.95
N ALA A 227 -8.87 0.94 -12.61
CA ALA A 227 -7.79 1.73 -12.02
C ALA A 227 -8.25 3.15 -11.62
N ILE A 228 -9.03 3.81 -12.49
CA ILE A 228 -9.63 5.12 -12.19
C ILE A 228 -10.61 5.00 -11.02
N TYR A 229 -11.44 3.95 -10.98
CA TYR A 229 -12.37 3.73 -9.88
C TYR A 229 -11.67 3.52 -8.54
N LEU A 230 -10.55 2.79 -8.51
CA LEU A 230 -9.72 2.65 -7.31
C LEU A 230 -9.15 3.98 -6.83
N GLN A 231 -8.70 4.85 -7.74
CA GLN A 231 -8.24 6.20 -7.38
C GLN A 231 -9.37 7.05 -6.83
N ILE A 232 -10.55 6.99 -7.47
CA ILE A 232 -11.76 7.70 -7.03
C ILE A 232 -12.19 7.25 -5.64
N LEU A 233 -12.12 5.96 -5.34
CA LEU A 233 -12.58 5.39 -4.07
C LEU A 233 -11.59 5.62 -2.92
N GLY A 234 -10.31 5.74 -3.23
CA GLY A 234 -9.24 5.48 -2.29
C GLY A 234 -8.93 3.98 -2.18
N ARG A 235 -7.70 3.67 -1.77
CA ARG A 235 -7.27 2.27 -1.62
C ARG A 235 -7.84 1.58 -0.41
N ILE A 236 -8.15 2.34 0.62
CA ILE A 236 -8.49 1.82 1.93
C ILE A 236 -9.95 2.12 2.21
N ALA A 237 -10.71 1.05 2.37
CA ALA A 237 -12.13 1.06 2.67
C ALA A 237 -12.33 0.61 4.12
N VAL A 238 -13.20 1.30 4.84
CA VAL A 238 -13.55 0.97 6.21
C VAL A 238 -14.93 0.32 6.22
N PRO A 239 -15.04 -1.01 6.41
CA PRO A 239 -16.33 -1.66 6.49
C PRO A 239 -17.10 -1.22 7.75
N ASP A 240 -18.43 -1.20 7.65
CA ASP A 240 -19.35 -1.09 8.78
C ASP A 240 -20.59 -1.95 8.52
N ILE A 241 -21.33 -2.28 9.57
CA ILE A 241 -22.62 -2.95 9.48
C ILE A 241 -23.70 -1.95 9.90
N VAL A 242 -24.62 -1.68 8.99
CA VAL A 242 -25.78 -0.83 9.26
C VAL A 242 -27.06 -1.65 9.22
N ASP A 243 -28.01 -1.29 10.07
CA ASP A 243 -29.36 -1.83 9.98
C ASP A 243 -30.03 -1.25 8.73
N SER A 244 -30.67 -2.10 7.93
CA SER A 244 -31.40 -1.65 6.74
C SER A 244 -32.58 -0.79 7.17
N GLN A 245 -32.73 0.37 6.51
CA GLN A 245 -33.87 1.27 6.74
C GLN A 245 -35.21 0.63 6.35
N THR A 246 -35.19 -0.36 5.45
CA THR A 246 -36.40 -1.01 4.94
C THR A 246 -36.90 -2.14 5.83
N GLN A 247 -36.01 -2.84 6.53
CA GLN A 247 -36.34 -3.89 7.49
C GLN A 247 -35.28 -3.93 8.61
N PRO A 248 -35.65 -3.72 9.89
CA PRO A 248 -34.70 -3.69 11.02
C PRO A 248 -34.01 -5.04 11.32
N ILE A 249 -34.39 -6.12 10.63
CA ILE A 249 -33.76 -7.45 10.73
C ILE A 249 -32.62 -7.60 9.70
N ASP A 250 -32.69 -6.87 8.59
CA ASP A 250 -31.72 -6.98 7.50
C ASP A 250 -30.52 -6.09 7.80
N LYS A 251 -29.44 -6.71 8.27
CA LYS A 251 -28.17 -6.00 8.45
C LYS A 251 -27.35 -6.07 7.18
N LYS A 252 -26.86 -4.92 6.73
CA LYS A 252 -26.08 -4.81 5.50
C LYS A 252 -24.64 -4.40 5.80
N LEU A 253 -23.70 -5.10 5.18
CA LEU A 253 -22.31 -4.68 5.15
C LEU A 253 -22.17 -3.51 4.17
N VAL A 254 -21.70 -2.39 4.66
CA VAL A 254 -21.45 -1.18 3.87
C VAL A 254 -19.97 -0.81 3.94
N ILE A 255 -19.51 -0.13 2.90
CA ILE A 255 -18.20 0.52 2.91
C ILE A 255 -18.44 1.95 3.41
N GLY A 256 -17.95 2.26 4.61
CA GLY A 256 -18.09 3.57 5.23
C GLY A 256 -17.19 4.63 4.59
N PHE A 257 -17.59 5.90 4.74
CA PHE A 257 -16.88 7.08 4.21
C PHE A 257 -15.66 7.49 5.06
N GLY A 258 -14.84 6.52 5.44
CA GLY A 258 -13.60 6.69 6.18
C GLY A 258 -13.69 6.75 7.70
N HIS A 259 -12.53 6.62 8.35
CA HIS A 259 -12.38 6.81 9.80
C HIS A 259 -12.26 8.30 10.12
N SER A 260 -13.18 8.81 10.94
CA SER A 260 -13.06 10.14 11.54
C SER A 260 -12.80 10.01 13.03
N TYR A 261 -11.76 10.72 13.48
CA TYR A 261 -11.37 10.85 14.86
C TYR A 261 -12.22 11.98 15.51
N ASP A 262 -12.85 11.73 16.66
CA ASP A 262 -13.52 12.66 17.61
C ASP A 262 -14.56 13.72 17.11
N LYS A 263 -15.22 14.37 18.09
CA LYS A 263 -16.44 15.21 18.02
C LYS A 263 -16.76 15.84 16.66
N ALA A 264 -17.99 15.59 16.19
CA ALA A 264 -18.67 16.10 14.98
C ALA A 264 -18.56 17.61 14.65
N ARG A 265 -17.89 18.40 15.49
CA ARG A 265 -17.64 19.84 15.30
C ARG A 265 -16.34 20.15 14.52
N ARG A 266 -15.50 19.16 14.21
CA ARG A 266 -14.25 19.35 13.45
C ARG A 266 -14.25 18.52 12.16
N ILE A 267 -14.57 19.15 11.04
CA ILE A 267 -14.39 18.56 9.71
C ILE A 267 -12.91 18.72 9.35
N GLY A 268 -12.19 17.61 9.11
CA GLY A 268 -10.82 17.61 8.56
C GLY A 268 -9.67 17.29 9.53
N ALA A 269 -9.69 17.77 10.78
CA ALA A 269 -8.54 17.75 11.71
C ALA A 269 -8.28 16.40 12.43
N ASN A 270 -8.80 15.30 11.90
CA ASN A 270 -8.97 14.04 12.62
C ASN A 270 -9.15 12.88 11.62
N ARG A 271 -8.54 12.98 10.45
CA ARG A 271 -8.70 11.98 9.41
C ARG A 271 -7.46 11.12 9.39
N ASP A 272 -7.67 9.83 9.24
CA ASP A 272 -6.59 8.93 8.90
C ASP A 272 -6.02 9.33 7.53
N PRO A 273 -4.77 9.77 7.43
CA PRO A 273 -4.21 10.31 6.19
C PRO A 273 -4.14 9.25 5.09
N ASP A 274 -4.12 7.97 5.46
CA ASP A 274 -4.10 6.86 4.51
C ASP A 274 -5.49 6.53 3.93
N ILE A 275 -6.55 7.19 4.40
CA ILE A 275 -7.92 6.95 3.96
C ILE A 275 -8.40 8.14 3.15
N ASP A 276 -8.35 7.99 1.83
CA ASP A 276 -8.89 8.97 0.87
C ASP A 276 -10.41 9.15 1.01
N HIS A 277 -10.91 10.33 0.67
CA HIS A 277 -12.35 10.55 0.53
C HIS A 277 -12.75 10.07 -0.85
N PRO A 278 -13.76 9.19 -0.95
CA PRO A 278 -14.23 8.78 -2.26
C PRO A 278 -14.84 9.98 -2.99
N ASP A 279 -14.49 10.19 -4.26
CA ASP A 279 -15.14 11.21 -5.09
C ASP A 279 -16.55 10.73 -5.48
N LEU A 280 -17.51 11.12 -4.65
CA LEU A 280 -18.92 10.80 -4.84
C LEU A 280 -19.53 11.48 -6.05
N THR A 281 -18.91 12.55 -6.56
CA THR A 281 -19.40 13.25 -7.75
C THR A 281 -19.33 12.33 -8.93
N ILE A 282 -18.16 11.72 -9.18
CA ILE A 282 -17.97 10.78 -10.28
C ILE A 282 -18.85 9.54 -10.11
N MET A 283 -18.92 8.99 -8.90
CA MET A 283 -19.75 7.81 -8.61
C MET A 283 -21.25 8.03 -8.87
N ARG A 284 -21.73 9.27 -8.78
CA ARG A 284 -23.15 9.62 -8.97
C ARG A 284 -23.52 10.01 -10.40
N THR A 285 -22.55 10.13 -11.30
CA THR A 285 -22.79 10.55 -12.69
C THR A 285 -23.65 9.56 -13.49
N SER A 286 -23.53 8.25 -13.21
CA SER A 286 -24.24 7.21 -13.95
C SER A 286 -24.49 5.99 -13.07
N SER A 287 -25.65 5.35 -13.23
CA SER A 287 -25.99 4.09 -12.56
C SER A 287 -25.02 2.96 -12.93
N ARG A 288 -24.52 2.95 -14.17
CA ARG A 288 -23.51 1.99 -14.64
C ARG A 288 -22.17 2.23 -13.94
N VAL A 289 -21.70 3.48 -13.89
CA VAL A 289 -20.46 3.84 -13.18
C VAL A 289 -20.58 3.44 -11.72
N ARG A 290 -21.71 3.76 -11.07
CA ARG A 290 -21.96 3.35 -9.69
C ARG A 290 -21.86 1.84 -9.48
N ALA A 291 -22.43 1.05 -10.38
CA ALA A 291 -22.37 -0.40 -10.30
C ALA A 291 -20.93 -0.92 -10.47
N GLU A 292 -20.20 -0.47 -11.49
CA GLU A 292 -18.81 -0.86 -11.73
C GLU A 292 -17.89 -0.46 -10.56
N VAL A 293 -18.01 0.78 -10.06
CA VAL A 293 -17.26 1.27 -8.90
C VAL A 293 -17.57 0.44 -7.66
N THR A 294 -18.84 0.08 -7.42
CA THR A 294 -19.22 -0.73 -6.25
C THR A 294 -18.57 -2.10 -6.30
N THR A 295 -18.52 -2.73 -7.48
CA THR A 295 -17.81 -4.00 -7.70
C THR A 295 -16.32 -3.86 -7.35
N VAL A 296 -15.65 -2.83 -7.86
CA VAL A 296 -14.23 -2.55 -7.56
C VAL A 296 -14.02 -2.26 -6.06
N ALA A 297 -14.92 -1.49 -5.45
CA ALA A 297 -14.88 -1.19 -4.02
C ALA A 297 -14.93 -2.47 -3.19
N HIS A 298 -15.76 -3.44 -3.56
CA HIS A 298 -15.80 -4.73 -2.89
C HIS A 298 -14.54 -5.55 -3.17
N ARG A 299 -14.14 -5.71 -4.43
CA ARG A 299 -13.09 -6.64 -4.87
C ARG A 299 -11.67 -6.20 -4.54
N ASP A 300 -11.34 -4.93 -4.76
CA ASP A 300 -9.94 -4.48 -4.91
C ASP A 300 -9.46 -3.52 -3.82
N THR A 301 -10.37 -2.87 -3.08
CA THR A 301 -9.94 -2.02 -1.96
C THR A 301 -9.48 -2.87 -0.77
N THR A 302 -8.52 -2.34 -0.01
CA THR A 302 -8.10 -2.92 1.26
C THR A 302 -9.12 -2.61 2.34
N LYS A 303 -9.68 -3.65 2.96
CA LYS A 303 -10.63 -3.52 4.07
C LYS A 303 -9.87 -3.35 5.37
N ARG A 304 -9.85 -2.12 5.91
CA ARG A 304 -9.23 -1.82 7.20
C ARG A 304 -10.19 -2.09 8.34
N PHE A 305 -9.76 -2.94 9.26
CA PHE A 305 -10.47 -3.19 10.50
C PHE A 305 -9.67 -2.62 11.66
N THR A 306 -10.10 -1.44 12.12
CA THR A 306 -9.49 -0.78 13.25
C THR A 306 -10.11 -1.22 14.57
N ALA A 307 -9.28 -1.56 15.55
CA ALA A 307 -9.68 -1.75 16.94
C ALA A 307 -9.21 -0.62 17.86
N LEU A 308 -8.89 0.53 17.26
CA LEU A 308 -8.64 1.78 17.97
C LEU A 308 -9.97 2.33 18.49
N ARG A 309 -9.93 3.09 19.61
CA ARG A 309 -11.04 3.78 20.30
C ARG A 309 -12.07 2.95 21.09
N PRO A 310 -12.48 3.42 22.29
CA PRO A 310 -13.70 2.99 22.98
C PRO A 310 -14.97 3.34 22.20
N ARG A 311 -16.04 2.54 22.37
CA ARG A 311 -17.33 2.64 21.66
C ARG A 311 -17.99 4.03 21.73
N GLU A 312 -17.75 4.77 22.81
CA GLU A 312 -18.41 6.04 23.14
C GLU A 312 -17.90 7.26 22.34
N LYS A 313 -16.75 7.15 21.65
CA LYS A 313 -16.14 8.26 20.87
C LYS A 313 -16.08 8.00 19.36
N ARG A 314 -16.84 7.01 18.86
CA ARG A 314 -16.81 6.62 17.43
C ARG A 314 -17.88 7.37 16.64
N MET A 315 -17.48 8.06 15.58
CA MET A 315 -18.44 8.57 14.59
C MET A 315 -18.77 7.48 13.57
N ASN A 316 -17.77 6.81 12.98
CA ASN A 316 -17.87 5.60 12.17
C ASN A 316 -16.52 4.85 12.18
N PRO A 317 -16.50 3.51 12.02
CA PRO A 317 -17.63 2.59 11.97
C PRO A 317 -18.26 2.44 13.37
N LYS A 318 -19.59 2.32 13.41
CA LYS A 318 -20.36 2.17 14.64
C LYS A 318 -20.27 0.75 15.19
N THR A 319 -20.14 -0.22 14.30
CA THR A 319 -20.00 -1.63 14.68
C THR A 319 -18.67 -1.86 15.38
N CYS A 320 -18.68 -2.66 16.45
CA CYS A 320 -17.42 -3.02 17.08
C CYS A 320 -16.61 -3.94 16.15
N PRO A 321 -15.27 -3.92 16.22
CA PRO A 321 -14.46 -4.62 15.23
C PRO A 321 -14.67 -6.13 15.30
N ALA A 322 -14.85 -6.69 16.50
CA ALA A 322 -15.12 -8.12 16.68
C ALA A 322 -16.45 -8.57 16.04
N ASP A 323 -17.51 -7.76 16.18
CA ASP A 323 -18.79 -8.02 15.52
C ASP A 323 -18.67 -7.89 14.00
N LEU A 324 -17.94 -6.86 13.55
CA LEU A 324 -17.70 -6.63 12.13
C LEU A 324 -16.94 -7.81 11.50
N PHE A 325 -15.88 -8.27 12.14
CA PHE A 325 -15.09 -9.41 11.68
C PHE A 325 -15.87 -10.73 11.65
N SER A 326 -16.62 -11.03 12.72
CA SER A 326 -17.36 -12.28 12.81
C SER A 326 -18.51 -12.38 11.81
N ARG A 327 -19.07 -11.22 11.41
CA ARG A 327 -20.24 -11.17 10.53
C ARG A 327 -19.89 -10.80 9.09
N ALA A 328 -18.75 -10.16 8.84
CA ALA A 328 -18.32 -9.79 7.50
C ALA A 328 -18.35 -10.98 6.52
N PRO A 329 -17.86 -12.20 6.84
CA PRO A 329 -17.93 -13.32 5.90
C PRO A 329 -19.35 -13.66 5.47
N SER A 330 -20.30 -13.63 6.41
CA SER A 330 -21.71 -13.96 6.15
C SER A 330 -22.49 -12.84 5.46
N LEU A 331 -22.07 -11.58 5.63
CA LEU A 331 -22.75 -10.40 5.09
C LEU A 331 -22.06 -9.83 3.85
N SER A 332 -20.91 -10.38 3.46
CA SER A 332 -20.16 -9.92 2.30
C SER A 332 -20.96 -10.19 1.03
N PRO A 333 -21.16 -9.19 0.15
CA PRO A 333 -21.88 -9.39 -1.10
C PRO A 333 -21.10 -10.26 -2.09
N ASP A 334 -19.78 -10.42 -1.88
CA ASP A 334 -18.87 -11.13 -2.76
C ASP A 334 -17.78 -11.86 -1.94
N PRO A 335 -17.38 -13.10 -2.29
CA PRO A 335 -16.26 -13.81 -1.66
C PRO A 335 -14.91 -13.05 -1.71
N THR A 336 -14.72 -12.18 -2.70
CA THR A 336 -13.54 -11.33 -2.87
C THR A 336 -13.57 -10.08 -1.99
N PHE A 337 -14.66 -9.81 -1.26
CA PHE A 337 -14.76 -8.63 -0.40
C PHE A 337 -13.60 -8.52 0.60
N LEU A 338 -13.19 -9.66 1.17
CA LEU A 338 -12.13 -9.78 2.16
C LEU A 338 -10.79 -10.21 1.55
N ARG A 339 -10.58 -9.94 0.26
CA ARG A 339 -9.35 -10.29 -0.46
C ARG A 339 -8.12 -9.58 0.08
N HIS A 340 -8.27 -8.31 0.43
CA HIS A 340 -7.20 -7.49 1.00
C HIS A 340 -7.68 -6.95 2.35
N VAL A 341 -7.05 -7.40 3.43
CA VAL A 341 -7.42 -7.05 4.81
C VAL A 341 -6.27 -6.37 5.50
N GLN A 342 -6.56 -5.27 6.18
CA GLN A 342 -5.60 -4.59 7.04
C GLN A 342 -6.11 -4.59 8.49
N LEU A 343 -5.29 -5.08 9.41
CA LEU A 343 -5.56 -5.13 10.83
C LEU A 343 -4.85 -3.96 11.50
N GLU A 344 -5.61 -3.07 12.14
CA GLU A 344 -5.05 -1.93 12.88
C GLU A 344 -5.47 -2.03 14.35
N MET A 345 -4.50 -2.24 15.24
CA MET A 345 -4.78 -2.51 16.66
C MET A 345 -3.71 -1.94 17.58
N THR A 346 -4.06 -1.74 18.84
CA THR A 346 -3.05 -1.46 19.88
C THR A 346 -2.21 -2.73 20.15
N ALA A 347 -0.97 -2.56 20.62
CA ALA A 347 -0.10 -3.68 20.97
C ALA A 347 -0.80 -4.69 21.91
N LYS A 348 -1.52 -4.21 22.93
CA LYS A 348 -2.32 -5.06 23.83
C LYS A 348 -3.33 -5.93 23.06
N LEU A 349 -4.02 -5.36 22.07
CA LEU A 349 -5.02 -6.08 21.29
C LEU A 349 -4.38 -7.07 20.31
N TYR A 350 -3.21 -6.77 19.73
CA TYR A 350 -2.44 -7.75 18.96
C TYR A 350 -2.05 -8.97 19.81
N PHE A 351 -1.54 -8.78 21.04
CA PHE A 351 -1.25 -9.93 21.90
C PHE A 351 -2.51 -10.71 22.29
N LEU A 352 -3.63 -10.02 22.52
CA LEU A 352 -4.91 -10.69 22.78
C LEU A 352 -5.41 -11.51 21.59
N SER A 353 -5.19 -11.07 20.34
CA SER A 353 -5.61 -11.81 19.14
C SER A 353 -4.89 -13.16 18.99
N ILE A 354 -3.71 -13.29 19.60
CA ILE A 354 -2.95 -14.55 19.71
C ILE A 354 -3.06 -15.21 21.08
N ARG A 355 -4.08 -14.81 21.87
CA ARG A 355 -4.42 -15.32 23.19
C ARG A 355 -3.33 -15.16 24.23
N ILE A 356 -2.59 -14.06 24.19
CA ILE A 356 -1.64 -13.68 25.24
C ILE A 356 -2.18 -12.47 26.00
N LEU A 357 -2.32 -12.63 27.31
CA LEU A 357 -2.64 -11.55 28.23
C LEU A 357 -1.61 -11.54 29.35
N PRO A 358 -0.63 -10.62 29.31
CA PRO A 358 0.39 -10.54 30.35
C PRO A 358 -0.21 -10.36 31.75
N ARG A 359 0.35 -11.07 32.72
CA ARG A 359 0.00 -10.95 34.15
C ARG A 359 1.27 -10.70 34.98
N PRO A 360 1.15 -10.12 36.20
CA PRO A 360 2.30 -10.01 37.11
C PRO A 360 3.00 -11.36 37.31
N GLY A 361 4.32 -11.39 37.12
CA GLY A 361 5.14 -12.62 37.18
C GLY A 361 4.92 -13.63 36.04
N LYS A 362 3.97 -13.39 35.13
CA LYS A 362 3.66 -14.26 33.98
C LYS A 362 3.46 -13.41 32.72
N PRO A 363 4.53 -12.86 32.12
CA PRO A 363 4.45 -11.87 31.05
C PRO A 363 3.87 -12.41 29.73
N PHE A 364 3.79 -13.73 29.58
CA PHE A 364 3.21 -14.41 28.41
C PHE A 364 2.10 -15.38 28.80
N ALA A 365 1.33 -15.07 29.85
CA ALA A 365 0.20 -15.89 30.27
C ALA A 365 -0.83 -16.01 29.14
N SER A 366 -1.38 -17.21 28.98
CA SER A 366 -2.47 -17.45 28.03
C SER A 366 -3.74 -16.75 28.50
N ALA A 367 -4.41 -16.05 27.59
CA ALA A 367 -5.73 -15.49 27.83
C ALA A 367 -6.77 -16.63 27.84
N THR A 368 -7.59 -16.70 28.88
CA THR A 368 -8.77 -17.58 28.89
C THR A 368 -9.78 -17.08 27.85
N ALA A 369 -10.48 -18.00 27.18
CA ALA A 369 -11.53 -17.67 26.22
C ALA A 369 -12.59 -16.78 26.92
N GLY A 370 -12.88 -15.60 26.35
CA GLY A 370 -13.86 -14.68 26.95
C GLY A 370 -13.60 -13.18 26.77
N PHE A 371 -12.65 -12.74 25.94
CA PHE A 371 -12.53 -11.32 25.59
C PHE A 371 -13.33 -11.04 24.31
N PRO A 372 -14.60 -10.58 24.40
CA PRO A 372 -15.45 -10.35 23.22
C PRO A 372 -14.93 -9.24 22.30
N THR A 373 -13.97 -8.44 22.77
CA THR A 373 -13.50 -7.25 22.07
C THR A 373 -12.42 -7.50 21.03
N VAL A 374 -11.77 -8.69 21.01
CA VAL A 374 -10.67 -8.96 20.08
C VAL A 374 -10.89 -10.25 19.31
N MET A 375 -10.80 -10.14 17.99
CA MET A 375 -10.85 -11.26 17.07
C MET A 375 -9.60 -12.15 17.22
N PRO A 376 -9.76 -13.46 17.47
CA PRO A 376 -8.64 -14.40 17.41
C PRO A 376 -8.12 -14.54 15.98
N LEU A 377 -6.80 -14.55 15.81
CA LEU A 377 -6.18 -14.57 14.48
C LEU A 377 -6.61 -15.77 13.60
N GLU A 378 -7.02 -16.88 14.23
CA GLU A 378 -7.50 -18.06 13.53
C GLU A 378 -8.81 -17.85 12.76
N THR A 379 -9.60 -16.82 13.09
CA THR A 379 -10.85 -16.52 12.35
C THR A 379 -10.58 -16.04 10.93
N LEU A 380 -9.35 -15.63 10.61
CA LEU A 380 -8.95 -15.27 9.24
C LEU A 380 -9.15 -16.42 8.25
N LYS A 381 -9.17 -17.67 8.72
CA LYS A 381 -9.51 -18.85 7.89
C LYS A 381 -10.94 -18.80 7.34
N GLN A 382 -11.83 -18.01 7.92
CA GLN A 382 -13.18 -17.82 7.39
C GLN A 382 -13.19 -16.96 6.12
N PHE A 383 -12.10 -16.23 5.84
CA PHE A 383 -12.03 -15.29 4.74
C PHE A 383 -11.45 -16.00 3.52
N THR A 384 -12.18 -16.94 2.93
CA THR A 384 -11.66 -17.84 1.89
C THR A 384 -11.05 -17.12 0.67
N GLY A 385 -11.41 -15.87 0.41
CA GLY A 385 -10.80 -15.04 -0.64
C GLY A 385 -9.55 -14.24 -0.23
N LEU A 386 -9.07 -14.33 1.01
CA LEU A 386 -7.98 -13.52 1.57
C LEU A 386 -6.64 -13.80 0.90
N GLN A 387 -6.13 -12.80 0.18
CA GLN A 387 -4.84 -12.85 -0.51
C GLN A 387 -3.77 -11.98 0.15
N THR A 388 -4.16 -10.90 0.82
CA THR A 388 -3.21 -10.02 1.51
C THR A 388 -3.70 -9.70 2.91
N LEU A 389 -2.82 -9.90 3.89
CA LEU A 389 -3.02 -9.51 5.27
C LEU A 389 -1.96 -8.51 5.70
N ASP A 390 -2.38 -7.27 5.91
CA ASP A 390 -1.53 -6.19 6.38
C ASP A 390 -1.66 -5.98 7.90
N PHE A 391 -0.54 -5.89 8.59
CA PHE A 391 -0.47 -5.51 10.00
C PHE A 391 -0.08 -4.03 10.10
N ARG A 392 -1.07 -3.17 10.36
CA ARG A 392 -0.86 -1.74 10.51
C ARG A 392 -0.59 -1.35 11.97
N PHE A 393 0.62 -0.90 12.24
CA PHE A 393 1.03 -0.51 13.57
C PHE A 393 0.79 0.99 13.81
N ILE A 394 0.20 1.32 14.96
CA ILE A 394 0.07 2.70 15.40
C ILE A 394 1.33 3.20 16.10
N SER A 395 1.53 4.51 16.07
CA SER A 395 2.60 5.17 16.82
C SER A 395 2.47 4.87 18.32
N PRO A 396 3.56 4.53 19.02
CA PRO A 396 3.56 4.40 20.48
C PRO A 396 3.21 5.71 21.18
N LYS A 397 3.27 6.84 20.46
CA LYS A 397 2.88 8.18 20.92
C LYS A 397 1.38 8.45 20.79
N HIS A 398 0.64 7.61 20.07
CA HIS A 398 -0.80 7.77 19.88
C HIS A 398 -1.53 7.64 21.24
N GLU A 399 -2.54 8.49 21.48
CA GLU A 399 -3.33 8.49 22.72
C GLU A 399 -3.97 7.13 23.09
N ASP A 400 -4.34 6.31 22.10
CA ASP A 400 -4.93 4.98 22.30
C ASP A 400 -3.87 3.87 22.40
N ALA A 401 -2.57 4.18 22.22
CA ALA A 401 -1.51 3.20 22.26
C ALA A 401 -1.47 2.52 23.65
N LYS A 402 -1.86 1.25 23.69
CA LYS A 402 -1.89 0.44 24.92
C LYS A 402 -0.80 -0.62 24.84
N CYS A 403 0.18 -0.52 25.75
CA CYS A 403 1.21 -1.53 25.94
C CYS A 403 0.62 -2.79 26.64
N PRO A 404 0.93 -4.02 26.18
CA PRO A 404 0.44 -5.25 26.80
C PRO A 404 0.88 -5.44 28.26
N TRP A 405 2.06 -4.93 28.61
CA TRP A 405 2.70 -5.13 29.91
C TRP A 405 2.59 -3.93 30.85
N SER A 406 1.91 -2.87 30.42
CA SER A 406 1.79 -1.65 31.20
C SER A 406 0.49 -1.63 31.99
N THR A 407 0.58 -1.48 33.31
CA THR A 407 -0.55 -1.20 34.20
C THR A 407 -0.79 0.31 34.38
N THR A 408 0.19 1.15 33.99
CA THR A 408 0.16 2.60 34.19
C THR A 408 0.70 3.31 32.94
N ALA A 409 0.02 4.34 32.45
CA ALA A 409 0.31 5.05 31.18
C ALA A 409 1.74 5.63 30.98
N ALA A 410 2.64 5.52 31.97
CA ALA A 410 3.98 6.11 31.93
C ALA A 410 5.09 5.21 31.34
N LEU A 411 4.88 3.88 31.25
CA LEU A 411 5.87 2.96 30.66
C LEU A 411 5.30 2.31 29.40
N HIS A 412 5.88 2.65 28.23
CA HIS A 412 5.60 1.98 26.96
C HIS A 412 6.73 1.01 26.61
N SER A 413 6.37 -0.20 26.18
CA SER A 413 7.33 -1.16 25.63
C SER A 413 7.92 -0.66 24.32
N CYS A 414 9.22 -0.88 24.13
CA CYS A 414 9.91 -0.67 22.86
C CYS A 414 9.15 -1.30 21.69
N GLN A 415 8.85 -0.52 20.65
CA GLN A 415 7.98 -0.96 19.57
C GLN A 415 8.60 -2.10 18.75
N LYS A 416 9.87 -1.92 18.36
CA LYS A 416 10.69 -2.95 17.70
C LYS A 416 10.67 -4.27 18.46
N THR A 417 10.82 -4.21 19.79
CA THR A 417 10.88 -5.40 20.65
C THR A 417 9.54 -6.12 20.70
N TRP A 418 8.44 -5.40 20.96
CA TRP A 418 7.15 -6.08 21.11
C TRP A 418 6.58 -6.58 19.78
N ILE A 419 6.81 -5.88 18.67
CA ILE A 419 6.41 -6.36 17.33
C ILE A 419 7.14 -7.67 17.03
N HIS A 420 8.45 -7.74 17.31
CA HIS A 420 9.22 -8.96 17.17
C HIS A 420 8.63 -10.10 18.03
N TRP A 421 8.33 -9.83 19.30
CA TRP A 421 7.71 -10.84 20.17
C TRP A 421 6.33 -11.28 19.69
N TYR A 422 5.50 -10.34 19.23
CA TYR A 422 4.18 -10.64 18.69
C TYR A 422 4.30 -11.67 17.56
N PHE A 423 5.15 -11.43 16.56
CA PHE A 423 5.30 -12.36 15.45
C PHE A 423 5.94 -13.70 15.84
N LEU A 424 6.85 -13.74 16.82
CA LEU A 424 7.35 -15.00 17.39
C LEU A 424 6.20 -15.86 17.91
N PHE A 425 5.29 -15.27 18.71
CA PHE A 425 4.17 -16.00 19.31
C PHE A 425 2.99 -16.22 18.34
N ALA A 426 2.83 -15.34 17.35
CA ALA A 426 1.80 -15.44 16.31
C ALA A 426 2.16 -16.51 15.26
N TRP A 427 3.44 -16.85 15.11
CA TRP A 427 3.96 -17.73 14.06
C TRP A 427 3.14 -19.00 13.83
N PRO A 428 2.81 -19.82 14.85
CA PRO A 428 2.05 -21.06 14.60
C PRO A 428 0.66 -20.80 14.02
N ARG A 429 0.03 -19.68 14.40
CA ARG A 429 -1.31 -19.30 13.94
C ARG A 429 -1.25 -18.75 12.52
N LEU A 430 -0.28 -17.87 12.25
CA LEU A 430 -0.06 -17.32 10.91
C LEU A 430 0.25 -18.41 9.89
N LYS A 431 1.11 -19.38 10.26
CA LYS A 431 1.36 -20.57 9.44
C LYS A 431 0.10 -21.40 9.22
N ALA A 432 -0.65 -21.69 10.28
CA ALA A 432 -1.89 -22.44 10.13
C ALA A 432 -2.95 -21.74 9.26
N VAL A 433 -2.96 -20.40 9.22
CA VAL A 433 -3.77 -19.61 8.28
C VAL A 433 -3.20 -19.76 6.86
N GLN A 434 -1.91 -19.50 6.65
CA GLN A 434 -1.24 -19.64 5.35
C GLN A 434 -1.45 -21.03 4.73
N ASP A 435 -1.26 -22.09 5.52
CA ASP A 435 -1.46 -23.48 5.10
C ASP A 435 -2.92 -23.76 4.76
N PHE A 436 -3.87 -23.19 5.51
CA PHE A 436 -5.29 -23.31 5.18
C PHE A 436 -5.59 -22.73 3.78
N HIS A 437 -5.08 -21.53 3.47
CA HIS A 437 -5.29 -20.88 2.17
C HIS A 437 -4.61 -21.63 1.01
N ALA A 438 -3.45 -22.23 1.26
CA ALA A 438 -2.76 -23.06 0.28
C ALA A 438 -3.51 -24.36 -0.05
N ASN A 439 -4.41 -24.82 0.83
CA ASN A 439 -5.18 -26.05 0.68
C ASN A 439 -6.66 -25.83 0.30
N LEU A 440 -7.04 -24.60 -0.07
CA LEU A 440 -8.38 -24.32 -0.58
C LEU A 440 -8.59 -24.92 -1.98
N PRO A 441 -9.85 -25.15 -2.43
CA PRO A 441 -10.14 -25.62 -3.78
C PRO A 441 -9.54 -24.74 -4.88
N THR A 442 -9.48 -23.43 -4.62
CA THR A 442 -8.77 -22.42 -5.43
C THR A 442 -7.56 -21.91 -4.65
N PRO A 443 -6.43 -22.66 -4.67
CA PRO A 443 -5.29 -22.36 -3.83
C PRO A 443 -4.66 -21.03 -4.25
N HIS A 444 -4.30 -20.22 -3.25
CA HIS A 444 -3.59 -18.97 -3.46
C HIS A 444 -2.60 -18.73 -2.34
N THR A 445 -1.61 -17.89 -2.63
CA THR A 445 -0.62 -17.50 -1.63
C THR A 445 -1.15 -16.32 -0.84
N LEU A 446 -1.28 -16.50 0.47
CA LEU A 446 -1.47 -15.39 1.39
C LEU A 446 -0.16 -14.61 1.54
N LYS A 447 -0.18 -13.33 1.19
CA LYS A 447 0.92 -12.37 1.40
C LYS A 447 0.70 -11.61 2.70
N PHE A 448 1.73 -11.51 3.53
CA PHE A 448 1.75 -10.69 4.73
C PHE A 448 2.51 -9.39 4.48
N THR A 449 1.97 -8.27 4.92
CA THR A 449 2.65 -6.95 4.86
C THR A 449 2.56 -6.24 6.21
N LEU A 450 3.48 -5.32 6.45
CA LEU A 450 3.53 -4.52 7.67
C LEU A 450 3.55 -3.04 7.27
N SER A 451 2.61 -2.26 7.79
CA SER A 451 2.45 -0.83 7.47
C SER A 451 2.30 0.04 8.72
N GLY A 452 2.20 1.35 8.49
CA GLY A 452 2.10 2.36 9.54
C GLY A 452 3.43 2.56 10.26
N CYS A 453 3.34 2.81 11.56
CA CYS A 453 4.46 3.18 12.41
C CYS A 453 5.28 1.93 12.75
N VAL A 454 6.19 1.50 11.87
CA VAL A 454 7.08 0.34 12.08
C VAL A 454 8.45 0.59 11.44
N LYS A 455 9.52 0.36 12.20
CA LYS A 455 10.90 0.53 11.72
C LYS A 455 11.18 -0.33 10.48
N SER A 456 11.86 0.24 9.49
CA SER A 456 12.15 -0.40 8.19
C SER A 456 12.85 -1.75 8.32
N ALA A 457 13.83 -1.87 9.22
CA ALA A 457 14.51 -3.14 9.47
C ALA A 457 13.57 -4.23 10.04
N THR A 458 12.61 -3.84 10.90
CA THR A 458 11.63 -4.78 11.48
C THR A 458 10.63 -5.24 10.43
N ARG A 459 10.13 -4.30 9.61
CA ARG A 459 9.27 -4.55 8.46
C ARG A 459 9.94 -5.52 7.47
N ARG A 460 11.13 -5.17 6.97
CA ARG A 460 11.89 -5.97 6.00
C ARG A 460 12.14 -7.40 6.50
N TYR A 461 12.54 -7.54 7.76
CA TYR A 461 12.77 -8.87 8.36
C TYR A 461 11.50 -9.72 8.37
N TRP A 462 10.40 -9.21 8.95
CA TRP A 462 9.19 -10.02 9.13
C TRP A 462 8.44 -10.27 7.84
N GLU A 463 8.37 -9.29 6.93
CA GLU A 463 7.78 -9.51 5.61
C GLU A 463 8.57 -10.57 4.83
N TYR A 464 9.90 -10.52 4.87
CA TYR A 464 10.71 -11.57 4.29
C TYR A 464 10.43 -12.93 4.94
N THR A 465 10.53 -13.04 6.27
CA THR A 465 10.37 -14.31 6.99
C THR A 465 8.96 -14.92 6.86
N LEU A 466 7.90 -14.11 6.84
CA LEU A 466 6.52 -14.59 6.73
C LEU A 466 6.16 -15.02 5.29
N ASN A 467 6.75 -14.37 4.28
CA ASN A 467 6.45 -14.63 2.88
C ASN A 467 7.45 -15.57 2.19
N ASP A 468 8.55 -15.95 2.87
CA ASP A 468 9.55 -16.85 2.31
C ASP A 468 8.98 -18.27 2.16
N LYS A 469 8.86 -18.70 0.90
CA LYS A 469 8.41 -20.05 0.51
C LYS A 469 9.54 -21.06 0.42
N ARG A 470 10.80 -20.59 0.39
CA ARG A 470 11.97 -21.43 0.12
C ARG A 470 12.52 -22.06 1.38
N VAL A 471 12.34 -21.38 2.52
CA VAL A 471 12.91 -21.78 3.80
C VAL A 471 11.81 -21.89 4.86
N ASP A 472 11.73 -23.03 5.53
CA ASP A 472 10.90 -23.16 6.73
C ASP A 472 11.62 -22.55 7.95
N HIS A 473 11.22 -21.34 8.31
CA HIS A 473 11.76 -20.62 9.46
C HIS A 473 11.27 -21.15 10.81
N THR A 474 10.34 -22.12 10.84
CA THR A 474 9.66 -22.58 12.08
C THR A 474 10.60 -23.00 13.18
N LYS A 475 11.67 -23.76 12.87
CA LYS A 475 12.65 -24.21 13.87
C LYS A 475 13.37 -23.01 14.51
N THR A 476 13.80 -22.05 13.70
CA THR A 476 14.49 -20.83 14.15
C THR A 476 13.56 -19.98 15.00
N ILE A 477 12.31 -19.77 14.56
CA ILE A 477 11.31 -19.01 15.30
C ILE A 477 11.00 -19.65 16.67
N ARG A 478 10.75 -20.98 16.72
CA ARG A 478 10.51 -21.70 17.98
C ARG A 478 11.70 -21.62 18.94
N ALA A 479 12.93 -21.68 18.42
CA ALA A 479 14.14 -21.54 19.23
C ALA A 479 14.22 -20.13 19.84
N MET A 480 13.90 -19.08 19.07
CA MET A 480 13.83 -17.71 19.57
C MET A 480 12.73 -17.53 20.61
N GLU A 481 11.53 -18.07 20.38
CA GLU A 481 10.44 -18.06 21.34
C GLU A 481 10.83 -18.74 22.67
N THR A 482 11.46 -19.91 22.60
CA THR A 482 11.91 -20.66 23.78
C THR A 482 12.96 -19.86 24.57
N LYS A 483 13.94 -19.27 23.87
CA LYS A 483 14.94 -18.38 24.50
C LYS A 483 14.27 -17.18 25.18
N LEU A 484 13.26 -16.59 24.55
CA LEU A 484 12.52 -15.45 25.10
C LEU A 484 11.76 -15.84 26.38
N ARG A 485 11.05 -16.98 26.37
CA ARG A 485 10.35 -17.51 27.56
C ARG A 485 11.33 -17.79 28.70
N HIS A 486 12.48 -18.38 28.42
CA HIS A 486 13.53 -18.62 29.42
C HIS A 486 14.12 -17.33 29.98
N ARG A 487 14.31 -16.30 29.14
CA ARG A 487 14.76 -15.00 29.63
C ARG A 487 13.74 -14.35 30.56
N ALA A 488 12.44 -14.50 30.26
CA ALA A 488 11.36 -13.95 31.05
C ALA A 488 11.15 -14.60 32.42
N THR A 489 11.76 -15.77 32.70
CA THR A 489 11.78 -16.34 34.05
C THR A 489 12.92 -15.79 34.91
N LYS A 490 13.92 -15.16 34.31
CA LYS A 490 15.14 -14.68 34.97
C LYS A 490 15.23 -13.16 35.11
N MET A 491 14.44 -12.42 34.34
CA MET A 491 14.57 -10.97 34.19
C MET A 491 13.21 -10.31 34.31
N ASP A 492 13.14 -9.13 34.94
CA ASP A 492 11.90 -8.36 34.98
C ASP A 492 11.49 -7.97 33.54
N ILE A 493 10.20 -8.09 33.25
CA ILE A 493 9.66 -7.72 31.95
C ILE A 493 9.94 -6.26 31.60
N LYS A 494 9.99 -5.36 32.60
CA LYS A 494 10.32 -3.94 32.44
C LYS A 494 11.68 -3.75 31.78
N ASP A 495 12.66 -4.53 32.21
CA ASP A 495 14.01 -4.49 31.64
C ASP A 495 14.04 -5.10 30.23
N MET A 496 13.20 -6.11 29.98
CA MET A 496 13.14 -6.79 28.68
C MET A 496 12.49 -5.92 27.59
N VAL A 497 11.54 -5.07 27.97
CA VAL A 497 10.81 -4.19 27.05
C VAL A 497 11.37 -2.77 27.01
N LYS A 498 12.43 -2.48 27.77
CA LYS A 498 13.09 -1.18 27.76
C LYS A 498 13.54 -0.83 26.34
N CYS A 499 13.31 0.42 25.93
CA CYS A 499 13.75 0.89 24.64
C CYS A 499 15.26 1.10 24.63
N ALA A 500 15.94 0.38 23.73
CA ALA A 500 17.35 0.54 23.40
C ALA A 500 17.53 0.96 21.94
N CYS A 501 16.48 1.54 21.33
CA CYS A 501 16.61 2.14 20.00
C CYS A 501 17.36 3.45 20.14
N GLU A 502 18.21 3.75 19.16
CA GLU A 502 18.94 5.03 19.06
C GLU A 502 17.98 6.22 19.14
N ASN A 503 16.91 6.17 18.35
CA ASN A 503 15.73 7.02 18.50
C ASN A 503 14.67 6.28 19.35
N PRO A 504 14.42 6.69 20.61
CA PRO A 504 13.49 6.00 21.49
C PRO A 504 12.07 5.97 20.93
N CYS A 505 11.42 4.81 20.97
CA CYS A 505 10.07 4.63 20.42
C CYS A 505 8.99 5.45 21.15
N ALA A 506 9.23 5.86 22.39
CA ALA A 506 8.34 6.71 23.17
C ALA A 506 9.16 7.90 23.70
N PRO A 507 8.66 9.15 23.64
CA PRO A 507 9.44 10.30 24.08
C PRO A 507 9.54 10.33 25.61
N MET A 508 10.71 10.67 26.14
CA MET A 508 10.85 11.11 27.53
C MET A 508 10.23 12.51 27.66
N GLY A 509 8.90 12.62 27.67
CA GLY A 509 8.17 13.91 27.82
C GLY A 509 7.00 14.15 26.85
N GLY A 510 6.56 13.14 26.11
CA GLY A 510 5.70 13.23 24.92
C GLY A 510 4.23 13.59 25.10
N LYS A 511 3.91 14.73 25.71
CA LYS A 511 2.54 15.29 25.65
C LYS A 511 2.42 16.67 25.00
N ARG A 512 3.51 17.45 24.87
CA ARG A 512 3.39 18.86 24.46
C ARG A 512 2.88 19.07 23.03
N LEU A 513 3.36 18.30 22.04
CA LEU A 513 2.89 18.38 20.65
C LEU A 513 1.40 18.04 20.47
N PHE A 514 0.84 17.20 21.35
CA PHE A 514 -0.59 16.84 21.34
C PHE A 514 -1.43 17.68 22.32
N GLN A 515 -0.81 18.67 22.98
CA GLN A 515 -1.49 19.63 23.86
C GLN A 515 -1.76 20.97 23.17
N CYS A 516 -1.38 21.13 21.90
CA CYS A 516 -1.69 22.30 21.10
C CYS A 516 -3.20 22.53 21.05
N SER A 517 -3.61 23.76 21.36
CA SER A 517 -4.99 24.20 21.21
C SER A 517 -5.38 24.27 19.73
N GLU A 518 -6.69 24.21 19.45
CA GLU A 518 -7.22 24.32 18.08
C GLU A 518 -6.80 25.62 17.39
N TYR A 519 -6.66 26.68 18.16
CA TYR A 519 -6.21 27.98 17.68
C TYR A 519 -4.74 27.92 17.23
N GLU A 520 -3.88 27.23 17.99
CA GLU A 520 -2.46 27.08 17.64
C GLU A 520 -2.27 26.23 16.39
N VAL A 521 -2.98 25.10 16.27
CA VAL A 521 -2.93 24.23 15.09
C VAL A 521 -3.38 24.96 13.82
N ARG A 522 -4.43 25.79 13.90
CA ARG A 522 -4.88 26.59 12.74
C ARG A 522 -3.97 27.76 12.40
N ARG A 523 -3.33 28.36 13.40
CA ARG A 523 -2.51 29.55 13.23
C ARG A 523 -1.13 29.21 12.67
N ILE A 524 -0.61 28.03 12.98
CA ILE A 524 0.72 27.59 12.58
C ILE A 524 0.58 26.68 11.36
N GLU A 525 0.88 27.23 10.18
CA GLU A 525 0.95 26.47 8.93
C GLU A 525 1.94 25.31 9.07
N GLY A 526 1.58 24.11 8.60
CA GLY A 526 2.41 22.91 8.72
C GLY A 526 2.28 22.15 10.06
N LEU A 527 1.66 22.74 11.10
CA LEU A 527 1.60 22.08 12.42
C LEU A 527 0.67 20.86 12.42
N GLN A 528 -0.40 20.88 11.64
CA GLN A 528 -1.30 19.73 11.51
C GLN A 528 -0.58 18.57 10.79
N GLU A 529 0.12 18.87 9.70
CA GLU A 529 0.93 17.91 8.94
C GLU A 529 2.03 17.30 9.81
N GLU A 530 2.70 18.12 10.64
CA GLU A 530 3.72 17.66 11.57
C GLU A 530 3.13 16.79 12.70
N MET A 531 1.96 17.17 13.23
CA MET A 531 1.23 16.35 14.21
C MET A 531 0.79 15.01 13.60
N ASP A 532 0.29 15.02 12.36
CA ASP A 532 -0.11 13.82 11.63
C ASP A 532 1.12 12.95 11.31
N LYS A 533 2.22 13.53 10.83
CA LYS A 533 3.49 12.82 10.61
C LYS A 533 3.97 12.14 11.89
N TYR A 534 3.94 12.84 13.02
CA TYR A 534 4.34 12.27 14.31
C TYR A 534 3.38 11.18 14.83
N TYR A 535 2.12 11.24 14.40
CA TYR A 535 1.07 10.29 14.75
C TYR A 535 1.12 9.02 13.88
N TRP A 536 1.44 9.16 12.59
CA TRP A 536 1.30 8.11 11.59
C TRP A 536 2.63 7.50 11.14
N ASP A 537 3.75 8.20 11.32
CA ASP A 537 5.05 7.79 10.77
C ASP A 537 6.12 7.54 11.85
N PHE A 538 7.02 6.61 11.54
CA PHE A 538 8.36 6.51 12.10
C PHE A 538 9.33 6.74 10.94
N GLU A 539 9.60 7.99 10.61
CA GLU A 539 10.84 8.27 9.89
C GLU A 539 11.99 7.92 10.85
N ASP A 540 12.68 6.81 10.55
CA ASP A 540 14.00 6.57 11.12
C ASP A 540 14.90 7.65 10.47
N GLU A 541 15.09 8.80 11.14
CA GLU A 541 15.99 9.89 10.72
C GLU A 541 17.48 9.47 10.64
N ALA A 542 17.78 8.17 10.58
CA ALA A 542 19.12 7.61 10.62
C ALA A 542 19.22 6.43 9.66
N GLU A 543 19.43 6.74 8.38
CA GLU A 543 20.19 5.95 7.40
C GLU A 543 20.57 6.92 6.25
N GLU A 544 21.30 8.00 6.60
CA GLU A 544 22.16 8.73 5.64
C GLU A 544 23.53 8.03 5.56
#